data_AF-A0A183CBU3-F1
#
_entry.id   AF-A0A183CBU3-F1
#
_cell.length_a   1.000
_cell.length_b   1.000
_cell.length_c   1.000
_cell.angle_alpha   90.00
_cell.angle_beta   90.00
_cell.angle_gamma   90.00
#
_symmetry.space_group_name_H-M   'P 1'
#
loop_
_entity.id
_entity.type
_entity.pdbx_description
1 polymer ?
#
loop_
_entity_poly.entity_id
_entity_poly.type
_entity_poly.pdbx_seq_one_letter_code
_entity_poly.pdbx_strand_id
1 'polypeptide(L)'
;MGKYEAKSLGIAVDPRRANRSVESIEKNVARLKEYRSRLIIFPKKLNKPNKSDSSPEEMKLAAQLSGSVVMPLVVKQRRLKAEPITEEMKKFSAYCHQRRVRADKRLKGKREKKAKEAADDGLGKGR
;
A
#
# COMPACT_ATOMS: atom_id res chain seq x y z
N MET A 1 -11.40 12.27 7.66
CA MET A 1 -10.79 13.59 7.40
C MET A 1 -11.21 14.01 6.01
N GLY A 2 -11.87 15.16 5.87
CA GLY A 2 -12.35 15.65 4.58
C GLY A 2 -11.23 16.25 3.71
N LYS A 3 -11.47 16.41 2.39
CA LYS A 3 -10.47 17.01 1.47
C LYS A 3 -10.08 18.45 1.84
N TYR A 4 -11.06 19.24 2.30
CA TYR A 4 -10.83 20.63 2.71
C TYR A 4 -10.14 20.70 4.07
N GLU A 5 -10.58 19.86 5.00
CA GLU A 5 -9.97 19.71 6.32
C GLU A 5 -8.49 19.33 6.20
N ALA A 6 -8.14 18.37 5.35
CA ALA A 6 -6.77 17.95 5.11
C ALA A 6 -5.88 19.11 4.61
N LYS A 7 -6.37 19.93 3.68
CA LYS A 7 -5.64 21.11 3.19
C LYS A 7 -5.41 22.15 4.29
N SER A 8 -6.39 22.39 5.14
CA SER A 8 -6.24 23.31 6.29
C SER A 8 -5.22 22.82 7.32
N LEU A 9 -5.01 21.51 7.41
CA LEU A 9 -4.04 20.89 8.30
C LEU A 9 -2.65 20.70 7.66
N GLY A 10 -2.41 21.25 6.47
CA GLY A 10 -1.12 21.15 5.78
C GLY A 10 -0.85 19.79 5.11
N ILE A 11 -1.89 18.99 4.86
CA ILE A 11 -1.76 17.72 4.13
C ILE A 11 -2.06 17.94 2.65
N ALA A 12 -1.11 17.60 1.79
CA ALA A 12 -1.29 17.63 0.34
C ALA A 12 -2.25 16.52 -0.13
N VAL A 13 -3.26 16.89 -0.92
CA VAL A 13 -4.30 15.97 -1.44
C VAL A 13 -4.32 16.00 -2.96
N ASP A 14 -4.12 14.85 -3.61
CA ASP A 14 -4.34 14.66 -5.05
C ASP A 14 -5.60 13.80 -5.27
N PRO A 15 -6.71 14.38 -5.79
CA PRO A 15 -7.96 13.65 -6.02
C PRO A 15 -7.89 12.67 -7.20
N ARG A 16 -6.87 12.75 -8.07
CA ARG A 16 -6.74 11.87 -9.24
C ARG A 16 -6.17 10.50 -8.91
N ARG A 17 -5.57 10.35 -7.72
CA ARG A 17 -4.87 9.13 -7.32
C ARG A 17 -5.86 8.05 -6.90
N ALA A 18 -5.80 6.89 -7.54
CA ALA A 18 -6.51 5.68 -7.13
C ALA A 18 -5.53 4.64 -6.57
N ASN A 19 -5.95 3.91 -5.53
CA ASN A 19 -5.16 2.82 -4.95
C ASN A 19 -5.64 1.48 -5.49
N ARG A 20 -4.72 0.59 -5.86
CA ARG A 20 -5.02 -0.76 -6.34
C ARG A 20 -4.83 -1.85 -5.28
N SER A 21 -4.08 -1.57 -4.22
CA SER A 21 -3.77 -2.53 -3.15
C SER A 21 -4.26 -2.05 -1.80
N VAL A 22 -4.87 -2.96 -1.04
CA VAL A 22 -5.37 -2.73 0.32
C VAL A 22 -4.22 -2.39 1.28
N GLU A 23 -3.10 -3.11 1.17
CA GLU A 23 -1.91 -2.87 2.01
C GLU A 23 -1.40 -1.42 1.93
N SER A 24 -1.49 -0.79 0.75
CA SER A 24 -1.05 0.60 0.58
C SER A 24 -2.02 1.58 1.25
N ILE A 25 -3.31 1.29 1.21
CA ILE A 25 -4.36 2.09 1.84
C ILE A 25 -4.18 2.05 3.35
N GLU A 26 -4.04 0.85 3.93
CA GLU A 26 -3.90 0.66 5.36
C GLU A 26 -2.66 1.38 5.92
N LYS A 27 -1.52 1.26 5.25
CA LYS A 27 -0.29 1.98 5.61
C LYS A 27 -0.48 3.50 5.60
N ASN A 28 -1.16 4.03 4.58
CA ASN A 28 -1.42 5.46 4.46
C ASN A 28 -2.43 5.95 5.51
N VAL A 29 -3.46 5.17 5.80
CA VAL A 29 -4.43 5.48 6.86
C VAL A 29 -3.74 5.51 8.22
N ALA A 30 -2.90 4.52 8.52
CA ALA A 30 -2.11 4.50 9.75
C ALA A 30 -1.20 5.74 9.86
N ARG A 31 -0.50 6.11 8.78
CA ARG A 31 0.34 7.32 8.72
C ARG A 31 -0.45 8.60 8.96
N LEU A 32 -1.65 8.73 8.39
CA LEU A 32 -2.49 9.91 8.60
C LEU A 32 -3.03 10.00 10.03
N LYS A 33 -3.32 8.86 10.66
CA LYS A 33 -3.69 8.82 12.09
C LYS A 33 -2.52 9.25 12.98
N GLU A 34 -1.32 8.73 12.72
CA GLU A 34 -0.09 9.09 13.44
C GLU A 34 0.27 10.57 13.26
N TYR A 35 0.10 11.12 12.05
CA TYR A 35 0.28 12.54 11.80
C TYR A 35 -0.70 13.38 12.63
N ARG A 36 -1.98 13.02 12.63
CA ARG A 36 -3.00 13.76 13.38
C ARG A 36 -2.79 13.69 14.90
N SER A 37 -2.29 12.58 15.44
CA SER A 37 -1.98 12.48 16.88
C SER A 37 -0.77 13.33 17.28
N ARG A 38 0.14 13.63 16.36
CA ARG A 38 1.31 14.50 16.61
C ARG A 38 1.05 15.97 16.30
N LEU A 39 -0.05 16.29 15.63
CA LEU A 39 -0.35 17.64 15.20
C LEU A 39 -0.93 18.44 16.36
N ILE A 40 -0.25 19.52 16.75
CA ILE A 40 -0.76 20.50 17.71
C ILE A 40 -1.49 21.59 16.93
N ILE A 41 -2.78 21.78 17.21
CA ILE A 41 -3.64 22.76 16.52
C ILE A 41 -3.92 23.92 17.47
N PHE A 42 -3.43 25.11 17.12
CA PHE A 42 -3.73 26.32 17.88
C PHE A 42 -5.15 26.82 17.59
N PRO A 43 -5.90 27.28 18.62
CA PRO A 43 -7.20 27.86 18.42
C PRO A 43 -7.10 29.20 17.68
N LYS A 44 -8.02 29.44 16.74
CA LYS A 44 -8.09 30.74 16.03
C LYS A 44 -8.35 31.92 16.97
N LYS A 45 -9.07 31.67 18.06
CA LYS A 45 -9.36 32.64 19.13
C LYS A 45 -9.04 31.99 20.46
N LEU A 46 -8.05 32.52 21.18
CA LEU A 46 -7.60 31.97 22.48
C LEU A 46 -8.73 31.89 23.52
N ASN A 47 -9.66 32.85 23.49
CA ASN A 47 -10.79 32.91 24.44
C ASN A 47 -11.95 31.96 24.10
N LYS A 48 -11.94 31.34 22.90
CA LYS A 48 -12.99 30.43 22.43
C LYS A 48 -12.36 29.24 21.67
N PRO A 49 -11.67 28.34 22.38
CA PRO A 49 -11.12 27.14 21.76
C PRO A 49 -12.23 26.18 21.31
N ASN A 50 -12.04 25.55 20.17
CA ASN A 50 -12.92 24.50 19.64
C ASN A 50 -12.50 23.13 20.16
N LYS A 51 -13.38 22.13 20.01
CA LYS A 51 -13.08 20.73 20.39
C LYS A 51 -11.89 20.10 19.64
N SER A 52 -11.51 20.67 18.49
CA SER A 52 -10.39 20.20 17.68
C SER A 52 -9.06 20.87 18.01
N ASP A 53 -9.07 21.86 18.91
CA ASP A 53 -7.90 22.65 19.26
C ASP A 53 -7.15 21.99 20.44
N SER A 54 -5.84 22.20 20.50
CA SER A 54 -4.97 21.61 21.51
C SER A 54 -5.10 22.27 22.88
N SER A 55 -4.76 21.51 23.92
CA SER A 55 -4.72 22.02 25.30
C SER A 55 -3.66 23.13 25.46
N PRO A 56 -3.87 24.11 26.36
CA PRO A 56 -2.84 25.10 26.68
C PRO A 56 -1.51 24.52 27.15
N GLU A 57 -1.50 23.30 27.70
CA GLU A 57 -0.27 22.59 28.07
C GLU A 57 0.49 22.08 26.83
N GLU A 58 -0.22 21.48 25.88
CA GLU A 58 0.34 21.01 24.60
C GLU A 58 0.86 22.17 23.75
N MET A 59 0.15 23.31 23.77
CA MET A 59 0.56 24.52 23.07
C MET A 59 1.89 25.08 23.58
N LYS A 60 2.20 24.94 24.88
CA LYS A 60 3.49 25.39 25.44
C LYS A 60 4.65 24.46 25.05
N LEU A 61 4.37 23.18 24.85
CA LEU A 61 5.34 22.19 24.37
C LEU A 61 5.59 22.30 22.85
N ALA A 62 4.78 23.09 22.13
CA ALA A 62 4.90 23.24 20.71
C ALA A 62 6.26 23.86 20.34
N ALA A 63 7.07 23.07 19.64
CA ALA A 63 8.32 23.51 19.04
C ALA A 63 8.26 23.28 17.52
N GLN A 64 8.90 24.16 16.76
CA GLN A 64 9.03 23.96 15.32
C GLN A 64 9.95 22.76 15.05
N LEU A 65 9.48 21.81 14.25
CA LEU A 65 10.32 20.72 13.77
C LEU A 65 11.38 21.29 12.81
N SER A 66 12.65 21.16 13.17
CA SER A 66 13.77 21.51 12.29
C SER A 66 14.00 20.41 11.25
N GLY A 67 14.00 20.79 9.98
CA GLY A 67 14.15 19.87 8.83
C GLY A 67 13.07 20.04 7.79
N SER A 68 13.37 19.67 6.53
CA SER A 68 12.46 19.85 5.39
C SER A 68 11.36 18.78 5.31
N VAL A 69 11.51 17.64 5.99
CA VAL A 69 10.62 16.49 5.85
C VAL A 69 9.93 16.16 7.17
N VAL A 70 8.60 16.33 7.20
CA VAL A 70 7.75 15.92 8.32
C VAL A 70 7.49 14.41 8.24
N MET A 71 7.79 13.69 9.32
CA MET A 71 7.65 12.23 9.42
C MET A 71 8.34 11.47 8.27
N PRO A 72 9.67 11.29 8.30
CA PRO A 72 10.40 10.63 7.23
C PRO A 72 9.91 9.19 7.00
N LEU A 73 9.87 8.78 5.73
CA LEU A 73 9.53 7.41 5.36
C LEU A 73 10.75 6.52 5.61
N VAL A 74 10.68 5.70 6.65
CA VAL A 74 11.71 4.69 6.93
C VAL A 74 11.35 3.39 6.24
N VAL A 75 12.21 2.93 5.32
CA VAL A 75 12.06 1.63 4.68
C VAL A 75 12.45 0.55 5.70
N LYS A 76 11.45 -0.06 6.33
CA LYS A 76 11.67 -1.21 7.22
C LYS A 76 11.96 -2.45 6.39
N GLN A 77 13.21 -2.92 6.42
CA GLN A 77 13.57 -4.22 5.87
C GLN A 77 13.22 -5.31 6.88
N ARG A 78 12.41 -6.29 6.47
CA ARG A 78 12.14 -7.47 7.29
C ARG A 78 13.38 -8.35 7.28
N ARG A 79 14.03 -8.51 8.44
CA ARG A 79 15.12 -9.47 8.62
C ARG A 79 14.51 -10.84 8.90
N LEU A 80 14.69 -11.77 7.97
CA LEU A 80 14.28 -13.16 8.15
C LEU A 80 15.30 -13.86 9.07
N LYS A 81 14.82 -14.73 9.95
CA LYS A 81 15.69 -15.61 10.72
C LYS A 81 16.14 -16.77 9.83
N ALA A 82 17.32 -17.33 10.11
CA ALA A 82 17.77 -18.53 9.43
C ALA A 82 16.88 -19.71 9.86
N GLU A 83 16.28 -20.38 8.89
CA GLU A 83 15.45 -21.56 9.09
C GLU A 83 16.08 -22.76 8.35
N PRO A 84 15.93 -24.00 8.87
CA PRO A 84 16.45 -25.17 8.20
C PRO A 84 15.74 -25.40 6.86
N ILE A 85 16.51 -25.84 5.86
CA ILE A 85 15.98 -26.06 4.51
C ILE A 85 15.07 -27.31 4.52
N THR A 86 13.79 -27.12 4.16
CA THR A 86 12.82 -28.21 4.05
C THR A 86 13.09 -29.09 2.82
N GLU A 87 12.60 -30.33 2.81
CA GLU A 87 12.76 -31.21 1.65
C GLU A 87 12.09 -30.66 0.39
N GLU A 88 10.97 -29.97 0.53
CA GLU A 88 10.25 -29.33 -0.58
C GLU A 88 11.11 -28.26 -1.25
N MET A 89 11.81 -27.44 -0.46
CA MET A 89 12.73 -26.43 -0.98
C MET A 89 13.91 -27.06 -1.73
N LYS A 90 14.40 -28.23 -1.29
CA LYS A 90 15.47 -28.97 -1.99
C LYS A 90 14.99 -29.58 -3.31
N LYS A 91 13.77 -30.11 -3.33
CA LYS A 91 13.14 -30.71 -4.53
C LYS A 91 12.72 -29.65 -5.55
N PHE A 92 12.51 -28.40 -5.12
CA PHE A 92 12.11 -27.30 -5.99
C PHE A 92 13.26 -26.79 -6.87
N SER A 93 13.19 -27.05 -8.17
CA SER A 93 14.11 -26.46 -9.15
C SER A 93 13.65 -25.07 -9.59
N ALA A 94 14.20 -24.03 -8.96
CA ALA A 94 13.86 -22.63 -9.24
C ALA A 94 14.13 -22.23 -10.70
N TYR A 95 15.23 -22.71 -11.29
CA TYR A 95 15.61 -22.41 -12.68
C TYR A 95 14.56 -22.95 -13.67
N CYS A 96 14.21 -24.24 -13.53
CA CYS A 96 13.22 -24.89 -14.38
C CYS A 96 11.83 -24.26 -14.20
N HIS A 97 11.45 -23.95 -12.95
CA HIS A 97 10.18 -23.29 -12.65
C HIS A 97 10.07 -21.91 -13.34
N GLN A 98 11.10 -21.07 -13.23
CA GLN A 98 11.09 -19.75 -13.85
C GLN A 98 10.98 -19.82 -15.38
N ARG A 99 11.69 -20.76 -16.03
CA ARG A 99 11.59 -21.03 -17.47
C ARG A 99 10.17 -21.45 -17.86
N ARG A 100 9.57 -22.37 -17.10
CA ARG A 100 8.19 -22.83 -17.31
C ARG A 100 7.18 -21.68 -17.20
N VAL A 101 7.24 -20.86 -16.15
CA VAL A 101 6.34 -19.70 -15.97
C VAL A 101 6.45 -18.71 -17.14
N ARG A 102 7.67 -18.45 -17.63
CA ARG A 102 7.88 -17.60 -18.82
C ARG A 102 7.27 -18.23 -20.08
N ALA A 103 7.46 -19.53 -20.28
CA ALA A 103 6.90 -20.27 -21.41
C ALA A 103 5.36 -20.29 -21.35
N ASP A 104 4.78 -20.52 -20.17
CA ASP A 104 3.34 -20.52 -19.94
C ASP A 104 2.73 -19.16 -20.24
N LYS A 105 3.34 -18.07 -19.76
CA LYS A 105 2.91 -16.70 -20.10
C LYS A 105 2.96 -16.43 -21.60
N ARG A 106 4.03 -16.87 -22.28
CA ARG A 106 4.22 -16.69 -23.74
C ARG A 106 3.21 -17.51 -24.56
N LEU A 107 2.93 -18.75 -24.12
CA LEU A 107 2.09 -19.69 -24.87
C LEU A 107 0.61 -19.65 -24.47
N LYS A 108 0.22 -18.87 -23.44
CA LYS A 108 -1.15 -18.77 -22.93
C LYS A 108 -2.19 -18.60 -24.05
N GLY A 109 -2.03 -17.57 -24.89
CA GLY A 109 -2.98 -17.31 -25.97
C GLY A 109 -3.07 -18.44 -27.02
N LYS A 110 -1.94 -19.05 -27.39
CA LYS A 110 -1.93 -20.20 -28.33
C LYS A 110 -2.60 -21.42 -27.73
N ARG A 111 -2.39 -21.68 -26.43
CA ARG A 111 -3.00 -22.80 -25.71
C ARG A 111 -4.50 -22.58 -25.52
N GLU A 112 -4.92 -21.36 -25.17
CA GLU A 112 -6.35 -21.01 -25.06
C GLU A 112 -7.06 -21.13 -26.41
N LYS A 113 -6.43 -20.66 -27.51
CA LYS A 113 -6.96 -20.82 -28.87
C LYS A 113 -7.11 -22.31 -29.22
N LYS A 114 -6.05 -23.10 -29.04
CA LYS A 114 -6.09 -24.55 -29.32
C LYS A 114 -7.11 -25.28 -28.45
N ALA A 115 -7.27 -24.88 -27.18
CA ALA A 115 -8.26 -25.48 -26.29
C ALA A 115 -9.69 -25.14 -26.72
N LYS A 116 -9.94 -23.92 -27.23
CA LYS A 116 -11.24 -23.53 -27.81
C LYS A 116 -11.53 -24.30 -29.10
N GLU A 117 -10.58 -24.33 -30.03
CA GLU A 117 -10.71 -25.11 -31.28
C GLU A 117 -10.98 -26.59 -31.01
N ALA A 118 -10.27 -27.21 -30.05
CA ALA A 118 -10.51 -28.60 -29.66
C ALA A 118 -11.87 -28.82 -29.00
N ALA A 119 -12.40 -27.85 -28.26
CA ALA A 119 -13.74 -27.92 -27.68
C ALA A 119 -14.83 -27.76 -28.75
N ASP A 120 -14.64 -26.84 -29.70
CA ASP A 120 -15.54 -26.62 -30.83
C ASP A 120 -15.54 -27.84 -31.79
N ASP A 121 -14.38 -28.43 -32.05
CA ASP A 121 -14.23 -29.67 -32.83
C ASP A 121 -14.84 -30.89 -32.10
N GLY A 122 -14.83 -30.89 -30.77
CA GLY A 122 -15.41 -31.95 -29.92
C GLY A 122 -16.94 -31.87 -29.78
N LEU A 123 -17.54 -30.69 -30.04
CA LEU A 123 -18.99 -30.47 -30.03
C LEU A 123 -19.65 -30.68 -31.41
N GLY A 124 -18.87 -30.98 -32.46
CA GLY A 124 -19.35 -30.89 -33.85
C GLY A 124 -18.83 -31.92 -34.85
N LYS A 125 -18.22 -33.03 -34.42
CA LYS A 125 -18.00 -34.19 -35.29
C LYS A 125 -18.70 -35.42 -34.73
N GLY A 126 -20.02 -35.47 -34.99
CA GLY A 126 -20.72 -36.73 -35.12
C GLY A 126 -20.05 -37.53 -36.23
N ARG A 127 -19.48 -38.67 -35.85
CA ARG A 127 -19.34 -39.81 -36.71
C ARG A 127 -19.97 -41.00 -36.01
#